data_AF-V4KZ17-F1
#
_entry.id   AF-V4KZ17-F1
#
_cell.length_a   1.000
_cell.length_b   1.000
_cell.length_c   1.000
_cell.angle_alpha   90.00
_cell.angle_beta   90.00
_cell.angle_gamma   90.00
#
_symmetry.space_group_name_H-M   'P 1'
#
loop_
_entity.id
_entity.type
_entity.pdbx_description
1 polymer ?
#
loop_
_entity_poly.entity_id
_entity_poly.type
_entity_poly.pdbx_seq_one_letter_code
_entity_poly.pdbx_strand_id
1 'polypeptide(L)'
;MLGIERNSDEALFTRLYNMVDNPATDSIASWSQSGKSFIVWNPVEFARKKFRMVGFETNEYANDNFVRGQPQLMKNIPKLDMFITKEDAMEYNNILRKEKEELLAALRKQELQIKELKYHLQHVRVCKL
;
A
#
# COMPACT_ATOMS: atom_id res chain seq x y z
N MET A 1 19.73 -22.78 -29.68
CA MET A 1 20.33 -21.66 -28.92
C MET A 1 19.25 -21.15 -27.99
N LEU A 2 19.24 -21.61 -26.73
CA LEU A 2 18.11 -21.44 -25.81
C LEU A 2 18.14 -20.06 -25.12
N GLY A 3 17.01 -19.36 -25.20
CA GLY A 3 16.40 -18.65 -24.07
C GLY A 3 17.02 -17.33 -23.60
N ILE A 4 16.65 -16.23 -24.23
CA ILE A 4 16.70 -14.90 -23.60
C ILE A 4 15.30 -14.54 -23.10
N GLU A 5 14.90 -15.18 -22.00
CA GLU A 5 13.86 -14.65 -21.10
C GLU A 5 14.44 -14.66 -19.69
N ARG A 6 15.37 -13.75 -19.41
CA ARG A 6 15.86 -13.55 -18.04
C ARG A 6 15.16 -12.35 -17.39
N ASN A 7 14.27 -12.69 -16.46
CA ASN A 7 14.22 -12.13 -15.10
C ASN A 7 13.91 -10.63 -14.95
N SER A 8 12.69 -10.22 -15.27
CA SER A 8 12.12 -8.98 -14.73
C SER A 8 12.11 -8.98 -13.19
N ASP A 9 11.82 -10.12 -12.58
CA ASP A 9 11.53 -10.23 -11.14
C ASP A 9 12.79 -10.26 -10.27
N GLU A 10 13.84 -10.97 -10.71
CA GLU A 10 15.13 -10.96 -10.01
C GLU A 10 15.73 -9.54 -10.01
N ALA A 11 15.53 -8.79 -11.10
CA ALA A 11 15.92 -7.39 -11.19
C ALA A 11 15.09 -6.49 -10.25
N LEU A 12 13.81 -6.79 -10.03
CA LEU A 12 12.95 -6.04 -9.11
C LEU A 12 13.36 -6.24 -7.64
N PHE A 13 13.56 -7.48 -7.19
CA PHE A 13 13.96 -7.76 -5.81
C PHE A 13 15.35 -7.21 -5.49
N THR A 14 16.29 -7.34 -6.43
CA THR A 14 17.63 -6.74 -6.31
C THR A 14 17.54 -5.22 -6.17
N ARG A 15 16.73 -4.57 -7.01
CA ARG A 15 16.51 -3.12 -6.94
C ARG A 15 15.76 -2.66 -5.70
N LEU A 16 14.96 -3.53 -5.06
CA LEU A 16 14.33 -3.21 -3.78
C LEU A 16 15.35 -3.35 -2.65
N TYR A 17 16.04 -4.50 -2.57
CA TYR A 17 17.01 -4.76 -1.52
C TYR A 17 18.05 -3.64 -1.45
N ASN A 18 18.61 -3.25 -2.60
CA ASN A 18 19.60 -2.17 -2.66
C ASN A 18 19.05 -0.80 -2.23
N MET A 19 17.74 -0.58 -2.36
CA MET A 19 17.11 0.65 -1.89
C MET A 19 16.91 0.59 -0.37
N VAL A 20 16.35 -0.50 0.16
CA VAL A 20 16.11 -0.65 1.60
C VAL A 20 17.43 -0.71 2.39
N ASP A 21 18.50 -1.25 1.79
CA ASP A 21 19.82 -1.35 2.44
C ASP A 21 20.68 -0.09 2.30
N ASN A 22 20.25 0.90 1.50
CA ASN A 22 20.95 2.17 1.35
C ASN A 22 20.40 3.21 2.35
N PRO A 23 21.21 3.66 3.34
CA PRO A 23 20.76 4.64 4.33
C PRO A 23 20.31 5.98 3.72
N ALA A 24 20.81 6.34 2.52
CA ALA A 24 20.38 7.56 1.83
C ALA A 24 18.90 7.52 1.40
N THR A 25 18.26 6.35 1.40
CA THR A 25 16.84 6.17 1.07
C THR A 25 15.97 5.81 2.28
N ASP A 26 16.50 5.92 3.50
CA ASP A 26 15.77 5.63 4.75
C ASP A 26 14.52 6.51 4.92
N SER A 27 14.48 7.70 4.32
CA SER A 27 13.28 8.55 4.32
C SER A 27 12.13 8.00 3.46
N ILE A 28 12.39 7.00 2.63
CA ILE A 28 11.41 6.33 1.76
C ILE A 28 11.08 4.95 2.32
N ALA A 29 12.09 4.14 2.61
CA ALA A 29 11.95 2.84 3.26
C ALA A 29 13.25 2.43 3.96
N SER A 30 13.12 1.76 5.11
CA SER A 30 14.27 1.29 5.89
C SER A 30 14.02 -0.09 6.48
N TRP A 31 15.09 -0.79 6.85
CA TRP A 31 14.98 -2.04 7.60
C TRP A 31 14.30 -1.84 8.96
N SER A 32 13.50 -2.83 9.37
CA SER A 32 13.08 -2.94 10.77
C SER A 32 14.27 -3.32 11.64
N GLN A 33 14.15 -3.11 12.95
CA GLN A 33 15.21 -3.44 13.91
C GLN A 33 15.61 -4.92 13.87
N SER A 34 14.70 -5.81 13.50
CA SER A 34 14.96 -7.24 13.38
C SER A 34 15.77 -7.64 12.13
N GLY A 35 15.80 -6.77 11.11
CA GLY A 35 16.39 -7.06 9.80
C GLY A 35 15.65 -8.12 8.97
N LYS A 36 14.47 -8.56 9.41
CA LYS A 36 13.63 -9.57 8.73
C LYS A 36 12.45 -8.95 7.96
N SER A 37 12.27 -7.64 8.08
CA SER A 37 11.20 -6.87 7.47
C SER A 37 11.69 -5.45 7.19
N PHE A 38 10.94 -4.70 6.40
CA PHE A 38 11.19 -3.30 6.12
C PHE A 38 9.91 -2.47 6.27
N ILE A 39 10.10 -1.19 6.57
CA ILE A 39 9.02 -0.22 6.79
C ILE A 39 9.03 0.76 5.62
N VAL A 40 7.85 1.08 5.10
CA VAL A 40 7.68 2.10 4.06
C VAL A 40 7.18 3.40 4.71
N TRP A 41 8.04 4.42 4.71
CA TRP A 41 7.75 5.73 5.31
C TRP A 41 7.06 6.69 4.33
N ASN A 42 7.37 6.57 3.04
CA ASN A 42 6.75 7.36 1.99
C ASN A 42 6.14 6.44 0.91
N PRO A 43 4.87 6.04 1.06
CA PRO A 43 4.20 5.16 0.11
C PRO A 43 4.11 5.73 -1.31
N VAL A 44 4.05 7.05 -1.49
CA VAL A 44 3.93 7.69 -2.81
C VAL A 44 5.24 7.54 -3.60
N GLU A 45 6.37 7.81 -2.96
CA GLU A 45 7.70 7.59 -3.55
C GLU A 45 8.01 6.09 -3.71
N PHE A 46 7.51 5.26 -2.79
CA PHE A 46 7.69 3.81 -2.80
C PHE A 46 6.84 3.09 -3.86
N ALA A 47 5.59 3.51 -4.09
CA ALA A 47 4.62 2.86 -4.99
C ALA A 47 5.02 2.86 -6.47
N ARG A 48 6.12 3.53 -6.82
CA ARG A 48 6.81 3.30 -8.10
C ARG A 48 7.41 1.89 -8.20
N LYS A 49 7.37 1.07 -7.15
CA LYS A 49 7.80 -0.34 -7.10
C LYS A 49 6.77 -1.24 -6.35
N LYS A 50 6.51 -2.45 -6.87
CA LYS A 50 5.41 -3.35 -6.46
C LYS A 50 5.75 -4.21 -5.21
N PHE A 51 5.10 -4.02 -4.06
CA PHE A 51 5.19 -4.92 -2.88
C PHE A 51 3.83 -5.11 -2.15
N ARG A 52 3.68 -6.19 -1.37
CA ARG A 52 2.47 -6.57 -0.59
C ARG A 52 2.65 -6.31 0.92
N MET A 53 1.69 -5.59 1.52
CA MET A 53 1.72 -5.14 2.93
C MET A 53 1.45 -6.29 3.93
N VAL A 54 2.18 -6.35 5.04
CA VAL A 54 1.98 -7.36 6.13
C VAL A 54 1.59 -6.74 7.47
N GLY A 55 1.75 -5.43 7.66
CA GLY A 55 1.24 -4.69 8.82
C GLY A 55 0.50 -3.43 8.40
N PHE A 56 -0.83 -3.42 8.50
CA PHE A 56 -1.67 -2.28 8.07
C PHE A 56 -1.42 -1.02 8.89
N GLU A 57 -1.09 -1.15 10.18
CA GLU A 57 -0.86 0.00 11.06
C GLU A 57 0.58 0.55 11.01
N THR A 58 1.55 -0.28 10.57
CA THR A 58 2.97 0.05 10.57
C THR A 58 3.57 0.21 9.17
N ASN A 59 2.78 0.01 8.10
CA ASN A 59 3.27 -0.06 6.72
C ASN A 59 4.49 -1.00 6.59
N GLU A 60 4.44 -2.13 7.28
CA GLU A 60 5.53 -3.10 7.36
C GLU A 60 5.36 -4.21 6.32
N TYR A 61 6.48 -4.61 5.71
CA TYR A 61 6.59 -5.58 4.62
C TYR A 61 7.66 -6.64 4.99
N ALA A 62 7.35 -7.92 4.84
CA ALA A 62 8.20 -9.04 5.27
C ALA A 62 8.14 -10.22 4.29
N ASN A 63 9.24 -10.95 4.17
CA ASN A 63 9.33 -12.19 3.41
C ASN A 63 10.51 -13.01 3.96
N ASP A 64 10.32 -14.32 4.18
CA ASP A 64 11.35 -15.20 4.77
C ASP A 64 12.67 -15.25 3.97
N ASN A 65 12.61 -14.94 2.68
CA ASN A 65 13.76 -14.91 1.77
C ASN A 65 14.25 -13.47 1.48
N PHE A 66 13.70 -12.45 2.16
CA PHE A 66 14.12 -11.04 2.06
C PHE A 66 14.72 -10.58 3.41
N VAL A 67 15.96 -11.00 3.66
CA VAL A 67 16.64 -10.83 4.96
C VAL A 67 17.88 -9.94 4.79
N ARG A 68 18.05 -8.97 5.70
CA ARG A 68 19.21 -8.08 5.71
C ARG A 68 20.53 -8.85 5.81
N GLY A 69 21.50 -8.49 4.99
CA GLY A 69 22.81 -9.13 4.88
C GLY A 69 22.81 -10.45 4.09
N GLN A 70 21.65 -10.88 3.56
CA GLN A 70 21.54 -12.15 2.84
C GLN A 70 20.83 -12.00 1.47
N PRO A 71 21.32 -11.12 0.57
CA PRO A 71 20.70 -10.89 -0.73
C PRO A 71 20.62 -12.15 -1.62
N GLN A 72 21.50 -13.13 -1.41
CA GLN A 72 21.48 -14.42 -2.11
C GLN A 72 20.23 -15.25 -1.85
N LEU A 73 19.49 -14.99 -0.76
CA LEU A 73 18.23 -15.67 -0.48
C LEU A 73 17.10 -15.22 -1.41
N MET A 74 17.21 -14.04 -2.03
CA MET A 74 16.17 -13.49 -2.88
C MET A 74 15.83 -14.38 -4.09
N LYS A 75 16.77 -15.22 -4.55
CA LYS A 75 16.52 -16.20 -5.62
C LYS A 75 15.45 -17.25 -5.25
N ASN A 76 15.23 -17.45 -3.94
CA ASN A 76 14.26 -18.37 -3.36
C ASN A 76 12.94 -17.66 -3.02
N ILE A 77 12.90 -16.32 -3.10
CA ILE A 77 11.61 -15.63 -3.12
C ILE A 77 10.90 -16.23 -4.32
N PRO A 78 9.71 -16.82 -4.14
CA PRO A 78 8.93 -17.31 -5.26
C PRO A 78 8.93 -16.18 -6.28
N LYS A 79 9.47 -16.44 -7.48
CA LYS A 79 9.25 -15.50 -8.59
C LYS A 79 7.77 -15.21 -8.56
N LEU A 80 7.43 -13.96 -8.77
CA LEU A 80 6.04 -13.59 -8.83
C LEU A 80 5.54 -14.21 -10.15
N ASP A 81 5.39 -15.54 -10.19
CA ASP A 81 4.43 -16.19 -11.05
C ASP A 81 3.17 -15.45 -10.70
N MET A 82 2.86 -14.56 -11.63
CA MET A 82 1.91 -13.50 -11.57
C MET A 82 0.54 -14.16 -11.68
N PHE A 83 0.21 -15.00 -10.71
CA PHE A 83 -1.13 -15.30 -10.32
C PHE A 83 -1.40 -14.45 -9.08
N ILE A 84 -1.29 -13.12 -9.23
CA ILE A 84 -2.52 -12.39 -8.90
C ILE A 84 -3.44 -12.90 -9.99
N THR A 85 -4.21 -13.94 -9.68
CA THR A 85 -5.21 -14.42 -10.62
C THR A 85 -6.09 -13.21 -10.96
N LYS A 86 -6.74 -13.21 -12.12
CA LYS A 86 -7.66 -12.10 -12.41
C LYS A 86 -8.66 -11.97 -11.27
N GLU A 87 -8.98 -13.09 -10.64
CA GLU A 87 -9.80 -13.26 -9.45
C GLU A 87 -9.23 -12.52 -8.23
N ASP A 88 -7.95 -12.72 -7.86
CA ASP A 88 -7.33 -12.00 -6.73
C ASP A 88 -7.27 -10.48 -6.98
N ALA A 89 -6.97 -10.07 -8.22
CA ALA A 89 -6.99 -8.65 -8.61
C ALA A 89 -8.40 -8.08 -8.56
N MET A 90 -9.39 -8.84 -9.03
CA MET A 90 -10.80 -8.45 -8.99
C MET A 90 -11.30 -8.36 -7.55
N GLU A 91 -10.94 -9.30 -6.69
CA GLU A 91 -11.30 -9.28 -5.27
C GLU A 91 -10.76 -8.04 -4.58
N TYR A 92 -9.47 -7.73 -4.77
CA TYR A 92 -8.88 -6.51 -4.23
C TYR A 92 -9.57 -5.23 -4.75
N ASN A 93 -9.85 -5.16 -6.05
CA ASN A 93 -10.57 -4.02 -6.63
C ASN A 93 -12.02 -3.92 -6.12
N ASN A 94 -12.68 -5.06 -5.87
CA ASN A 94 -14.03 -5.11 -5.30
C ASN A 94 -14.05 -4.61 -3.87
N ILE A 95 -13.07 -5.01 -3.06
CA ILE A 95 -12.89 -4.51 -1.68
C ILE A 95 -12.71 -2.99 -1.70
N LEU A 96 -11.77 -2.48 -2.50
CA LEU A 96 -11.55 -1.03 -2.63
C LEU A 96 -12.79 -0.28 -3.12
N ARG A 97 -13.54 -0.86 -4.06
CA ARG A 97 -14.78 -0.26 -4.56
C ARG A 97 -15.82 -0.18 -3.46
N LYS A 98 -15.99 -1.23 -2.66
CA LYS A 98 -16.93 -1.27 -1.55
C LYS A 98 -16.57 -0.23 -0.48
N GLU A 99 -15.31 -0.17 -0.06
CA GLU A 99 -14.83 0.85 0.88
C GLU A 99 -15.07 2.28 0.36
N LYS A 100 -14.83 2.51 -0.94
CA LYS A 100 -15.10 3.79 -1.59
C LYS A 100 -16.60 4.15 -1.56
N GLU A 101 -17.48 3.18 -1.83
CA GLU A 101 -18.92 3.38 -1.79
C GLU A 101 -19.41 3.70 -0.38
N GLU A 102 -18.88 3.03 0.65
CA GLU A 102 -19.19 3.28 2.06
C GLU A 102 -18.75 4.70 2.50
N LEU A 103 -17.53 5.11 2.12
CA LEU A 103 -17.04 6.47 2.39
C LEU A 103 -17.90 7.53 1.68
N LEU A 104 -18.29 7.30 0.43
CA LEU A 104 -19.17 8.21 -0.30
C LEU A 104 -20.56 8.31 0.34
N ALA A 105 -21.09 7.19 0.84
CA ALA A 105 -22.37 7.19 1.56
C ALA A 105 -22.28 7.98 2.87
N ALA A 106 -21.19 7.82 3.62
CA ALA A 106 -20.93 8.58 4.84
C ALA A 106 -20.83 10.09 4.54
N LEU A 107 -20.14 10.47 3.46
CA LEU A 107 -20.02 11.87 3.03
C LEU A 107 -21.38 12.47 2.70
N ARG A 108 -22.20 11.78 1.89
CA ARG A 108 -23.56 12.23 1.54
C ARG A 108 -24.44 12.42 2.77
N LYS A 109 -24.31 11.52 3.77
CA LYS A 109 -25.03 11.63 5.03
C LYS A 109 -24.61 12.88 5.81
N GLN A 110 -23.32 13.17 5.88
CA GLN A 110 -22.83 14.41 6.49
C GLN A 110 -23.34 15.66 5.76
N GLU A 111 -23.35 15.67 4.42
CA GLU A 111 -23.85 16.80 3.64
C GLU A 111 -25.33 17.09 3.92
N LEU A 112 -26.16 16.06 4.04
CA LEU A 112 -27.57 16.20 4.43
C LEU A 112 -27.72 16.79 5.83
N GLN A 113 -26.93 16.29 6.78
CA GLN A 113 -26.96 16.77 8.16
C GLN A 113 -26.52 18.23 8.27
N ILE A 114 -25.51 18.64 7.49
CA ILE A 114 -25.10 20.04 7.37
C ILE A 114 -26.22 20.90 6.77
N LYS A 115 -26.92 20.40 5.74
CA LYS A 115 -28.02 21.12 5.10
C LYS A 115 -29.19 21.35 6.07
N GLU A 116 -29.53 20.33 6.85
CA GLU A 116 -30.57 20.40 7.88
C GLU A 116 -30.20 21.38 9.01
N LEU A 117 -28.97 21.31 9.53
CA LEU A 117 -28.48 22.26 10.54
C LEU A 117 -28.49 23.71 10.02
N LYS A 118 -28.07 23.92 8.77
CA LYS A 118 -28.13 25.24 8.12
C LYS A 118 -29.57 25.75 8.00
N TYR A 119 -30.50 24.88 7.61
CA TYR A 119 -31.92 25.22 7.54
C TYR A 119 -32.44 25.66 8.92
N HIS A 120 -32.18 24.88 9.98
CA HIS A 120 -32.60 25.23 11.33
C HIS A 120 -31.99 26.55 11.81
N LEU A 121 -30.68 26.77 11.60
CA LEU A 121 -30.01 28.03 11.97
C LEU A 121 -30.64 29.26 11.30
N GLN A 122 -31.05 29.15 10.03
CA GLN A 122 -31.71 30.23 9.31
C GLN A 122 -33.08 30.56 9.90
N HIS A 123 -33.85 29.55 10.31
CA HIS A 123 -35.22 29.73 10.82
C HIS A 123 -35.28 30.07 12.32
N VAL A 124 -34.31 29.63 13.12
CA VAL A 124 -34.19 30.00 14.54
C VAL A 124 -33.82 31.48 14.72
N ARG A 125 -33.10 32.09 13.77
CA ARG A 125 -32.78 33.54 13.79
C ARG A 125 -34.00 34.44 13.55
N VAL A 126 -35.06 33.94 12.91
CA VAL A 126 -36.27 34.72 12.60
C VAL A 126 -37.20 34.85 13.81
N CYS A 127 -37.24 33.84 14.71
CA CYS A 127 -38.14 33.84 15.87
C CYS A 127 -37.61 34.57 17.11
N LYS A 128 -36.47 35.28 17.02
CA LYS A 128 -35.87 36.06 18.12
C LYS A 128 -35.89 37.59 17.88
N LEU A 129 -36.61 38.06 16.86
CA LEU A 129 -36.97 39.47 16.65
C LEU A 129 -38.48 39.65 16.86
#